data_AF-A0A521MHH3-F1
#
_entry.id   AF-A0A521MHH3-F1
#
_cell.length_a   1.000
_cell.length_b   1.000
_cell.length_c   1.000
_cell.angle_alpha   90.00
_cell.angle_beta   90.00
_cell.angle_gamma   90.00
#
_symmetry.space_group_name_H-M   'P 1'
#
loop_
_entity.id
_entity.type
_entity.pdbx_description
1 polymer ?
#
loop_
_entity_poly.entity_id
_entity_poly.type
_entity_poly.pdbx_seq_one_letter_code
_entity_poly.pdbx_strand_id
1 'polypeptide(L)'
;RIGRKVVAEFENHKFRAARAPEAEQAAARDAFSVSTVWAGDVLETTPDGRIVVDIGSFLTRDGIGVADALKQAGEAGYKLVPDLSIADPGAVKVFPENLEFEARQTYASDTPGPEVRNIAPDPKLITFEVRHSLVKLPEPGYQPRLFDPRTGGFSTMVLDYAAPLGEEIVQRYANRFRLEKTDPTAARSPVKKPIVFYVDRAAPEPIRSALVEGASWWNQAFDAAGFEGAFQVKVLPEGADPLDIRYNVINWVDRATRGWSYGQAVVDPRTGEIVKGSVLLGALRVRQDMLIFEGLVGAHRNGTGGPNDPIQVSLARLRQLSAHEVGHSIGFAHNFAASTQD
;
A
#
# COMPACT_ATOMS: atom_id res chain seq x y z
N ARG A 1 28.27 3.99 1.80
CA ARG A 1 29.47 3.70 0.98
C ARG A 1 30.46 2.95 1.85
N ILE A 2 30.95 1.81 1.39
CA ILE A 2 31.97 1.00 2.08
C ILE A 2 33.11 0.79 1.08
N GLY A 3 34.21 1.54 1.26
CA GLY A 3 35.31 1.58 0.29
C GLY A 3 34.86 2.02 -1.10
N ARG A 4 35.04 1.14 -2.10
CA ARG A 4 34.64 1.36 -3.51
C ARG A 4 33.19 0.98 -3.81
N LYS A 5 32.44 0.48 -2.83
CA LYS A 5 31.06 0.02 -3.02
C LYS A 5 30.04 0.94 -2.36
N VAL A 6 28.85 0.96 -2.94
CA VAL A 6 27.62 1.41 -2.30
C VAL A 6 26.82 0.18 -1.93
N VAL A 7 26.21 0.20 -0.74
CA VAL A 7 25.34 -0.86 -0.26
C VAL A 7 23.95 -0.30 -0.06
N ALA A 8 22.93 -1.08 -0.43
CA ALA A 8 21.56 -0.84 -0.01
C ALA A 8 21.26 -1.77 1.16
N GLU A 9 20.64 -1.22 2.20
CA GLU A 9 20.40 -1.91 3.45
C GLU A 9 18.97 -1.67 3.91
N PHE A 10 18.34 -2.70 4.45
CA PHE A 10 17.12 -2.56 5.23
C PHE A 10 17.51 -2.32 6.69
N GLU A 11 17.22 -1.11 7.15
CA GLU A 11 17.36 -0.73 8.56
C GLU A 11 16.34 -1.48 9.42
N ASN A 12 16.75 -1.80 10.65
CA ASN A 12 15.89 -2.49 11.60
C ASN A 12 15.25 -1.51 12.58
N HIS A 13 14.12 -0.93 12.19
CA HIS A 13 13.39 0.03 13.04
C HIS A 13 12.59 -0.61 14.18
N LYS A 14 12.55 -1.95 14.24
CA LYS A 14 11.77 -2.68 15.25
C LYS A 14 12.43 -2.63 16.62
N PHE A 15 13.76 -2.64 16.72
CA PHE A 15 14.48 -2.64 17.99
C PHE A 15 15.21 -1.31 18.15
N ARG A 16 14.97 -0.59 19.25
CA ARG A 16 15.48 0.76 19.44
C ARG A 16 15.52 1.17 20.92
N ALA A 17 16.08 2.35 21.20
CA ALA A 17 16.04 2.99 22.51
C ALA A 17 15.69 4.49 22.37
N ALA A 18 14.55 4.82 21.76
CA ALA A 18 14.31 6.11 21.10
C ALA A 18 14.39 7.36 22.01
N ARG A 19 14.29 7.18 23.32
CA ARG A 19 14.35 8.26 24.34
C ARG A 19 15.55 8.12 25.29
N ALA A 20 16.44 7.18 25.03
CA ALA A 20 17.64 6.97 25.83
C ALA A 20 18.79 7.89 25.37
N PRO A 21 19.86 8.05 26.18
CA PRO A 21 21.11 8.66 25.73
C PRO A 21 21.67 8.01 24.46
N GLU A 22 22.49 8.75 23.70
CA GLU A 22 23.02 8.32 22.40
C GLU A 22 23.75 6.96 22.46
N ALA A 23 24.51 6.72 23.53
CA ALA A 23 25.22 5.45 23.71
C ALA A 23 24.28 4.25 23.84
N GLU A 24 23.13 4.40 24.50
CA GLU A 24 22.12 3.35 24.62
C GLU A 24 21.36 3.15 23.31
N GLN A 25 21.09 4.23 22.57
CA GLN A 25 20.55 4.15 21.21
C GLN A 25 21.49 3.39 20.26
N ALA A 26 22.79 3.66 20.34
CA ALA A 26 23.80 2.93 19.58
C ALA A 26 23.85 1.46 19.99
N ALA A 27 23.89 1.16 21.29
CA ALA A 27 23.88 -0.22 21.78
C ALA A 27 22.66 -1.01 21.30
N ALA A 28 21.47 -0.43 21.34
CA ALA A 28 20.26 -1.07 20.81
C ALA A 28 20.34 -1.28 19.30
N ARG A 29 20.86 -0.30 18.53
CA ARG A 29 21.03 -0.42 17.08
C ARG A 29 22.01 -1.54 16.71
N ASP A 30 23.13 -1.63 17.42
CA ASP A 30 24.22 -2.58 17.13
C ASP A 30 23.90 -4.01 17.61
N ALA A 31 22.98 -4.16 18.56
CA ALA A 31 22.56 -5.45 19.09
C ALA A 31 21.70 -6.27 18.13
N PHE A 32 21.10 -5.63 17.10
CA PHE A 32 20.18 -6.30 16.17
C PHE A 32 20.62 -6.14 14.73
N SER A 33 20.56 -7.24 13.99
CA SER A 33 21.02 -7.27 12.60
C SER A 33 20.17 -6.38 11.71
N VAL A 34 20.86 -5.65 10.84
CA VAL A 34 20.35 -5.08 9.60
C VAL A 34 20.47 -6.09 8.46
N SER A 35 19.93 -5.78 7.28
CA SER A 35 20.06 -6.63 6.09
C SER A 35 20.66 -5.87 4.93
N THR A 36 21.92 -6.12 4.59
CA THR A 36 22.49 -5.67 3.32
C THR A 36 21.82 -6.44 2.19
N VAL A 37 21.00 -5.76 1.38
CA VAL A 37 20.18 -6.39 0.33
C VAL A 37 20.79 -6.27 -1.06
N TRP A 38 21.79 -5.40 -1.22
CA TRP A 38 22.50 -5.21 -2.48
C TRP A 38 23.80 -4.44 -2.28
N ALA A 39 24.77 -4.68 -3.15
CA ALA A 39 26.00 -3.91 -3.21
C ALA A 39 26.42 -3.70 -4.68
N GLY A 40 26.73 -2.45 -5.03
CA GLY A 40 27.22 -2.06 -6.35
C GLY A 40 28.52 -1.28 -6.28
N ASP A 41 29.28 -1.24 -7.37
CA ASP A 41 30.50 -0.46 -7.46
C ASP A 41 30.19 1.01 -7.75
N VAL A 42 31.01 1.91 -7.17
CA VAL A 42 31.04 3.31 -7.58
C VAL A 42 31.72 3.37 -8.94
N LEU A 43 30.97 3.73 -9.98
CA LEU A 43 31.47 3.83 -11.35
C LEU A 43 32.29 5.10 -11.55
N GLU A 44 31.83 6.20 -10.97
CA GLU A 44 32.46 7.51 -11.07
C GLU A 44 32.22 8.31 -9.79
N THR A 45 33.17 9.16 -9.43
CA THR A 45 32.94 10.29 -8.51
C THR A 45 33.20 11.57 -9.27
N THR A 46 32.15 12.35 -9.47
CA THR A 46 32.20 13.63 -10.19
C THR A 46 33.02 14.67 -9.41
N PRO A 47 33.50 15.76 -10.06
CA PRO A 47 34.32 16.78 -9.40
C PRO A 47 33.66 17.47 -8.20
N ASP A 48 32.32 17.53 -8.17
CA ASP A 48 31.55 18.11 -7.05
C ASP A 48 31.28 17.10 -5.90
N GLY A 49 31.81 15.87 -6.02
CA GLY A 49 31.72 14.83 -5.00
C GLY A 49 30.51 13.90 -5.13
N ARG A 50 29.62 14.10 -6.11
CA ARG A 50 28.53 13.13 -6.39
C ARG A 50 29.10 11.83 -6.95
N ILE A 51 28.47 10.72 -6.59
CA ILE A 51 28.84 9.38 -7.06
C ILE A 51 27.84 8.86 -8.08
N VAL A 52 28.34 8.16 -9.08
CA VAL A 52 27.55 7.45 -10.08
C VAL A 52 27.59 5.96 -9.76
N VAL A 53 26.42 5.34 -9.70
CA VAL A 53 26.23 3.93 -9.36
C VAL A 53 25.18 3.34 -10.29
N ASP A 54 25.45 2.15 -10.82
CA ASP A 54 24.46 1.36 -11.56
C ASP A 54 23.64 0.52 -10.57
N ILE A 55 22.33 0.77 -10.51
CA ILE A 55 21.39 0.05 -9.64
C ILE A 55 20.56 -0.99 -10.41
N GLY A 56 20.85 -1.28 -11.68
CA GLY A 56 20.06 -2.21 -12.50
C GLY A 56 19.91 -3.58 -11.85
N SER A 57 20.99 -4.13 -11.30
CA SER A 57 20.97 -5.42 -10.57
C SER A 57 20.21 -5.37 -9.24
N PHE A 58 20.04 -4.19 -8.64
CA PHE A 58 19.17 -4.02 -7.47
C PHE A 58 17.69 -4.09 -7.87
N LEU A 59 17.34 -3.54 -9.03
CA LEU A 59 15.95 -3.45 -9.50
C LEU A 59 15.45 -4.77 -10.10
N THR A 60 16.32 -5.59 -10.68
CA THR A 60 15.93 -6.86 -11.32
C THR A 60 15.88 -8.05 -10.36
N ARG A 61 16.31 -7.88 -9.10
CA ARG A 61 16.25 -8.95 -8.09
C ARG A 61 14.81 -9.30 -7.75
N ASP A 62 14.56 -10.57 -7.39
CA ASP A 62 13.28 -10.98 -6.80
C ASP A 62 13.22 -10.52 -5.33
N GLY A 63 13.09 -9.21 -5.13
CA GLY A 63 13.15 -8.57 -3.81
C GLY A 63 11.86 -8.67 -3.01
N ILE A 64 10.74 -8.98 -3.67
CA ILE A 64 9.42 -9.13 -3.05
C ILE A 64 8.98 -10.60 -2.96
N GLY A 65 9.81 -11.54 -3.42
CA GLY A 65 9.57 -12.98 -3.31
C GLY A 65 8.47 -13.49 -4.24
N VAL A 66 8.42 -13.02 -5.50
CA VAL A 66 7.46 -13.46 -6.52
C VAL A 66 7.54 -14.97 -6.71
N ALA A 67 8.73 -15.55 -6.84
CA ALA A 67 8.88 -16.99 -7.03
C ALA A 67 8.31 -17.79 -5.85
N ASP A 68 8.57 -17.33 -4.62
CA ASP A 68 8.05 -17.95 -3.41
C ASP A 68 6.53 -17.75 -3.27
N ALA A 69 6.01 -16.58 -3.63
CA ALA A 69 4.58 -16.30 -3.63
C ALA A 69 3.83 -17.19 -4.63
N LEU A 70 4.36 -17.37 -5.84
CA LEU A 70 3.82 -18.31 -6.84
C LEU A 70 3.80 -19.74 -6.30
N LYS A 71 4.91 -20.19 -5.72
CA LYS A 71 5.00 -21.50 -5.08
C LYS A 71 3.95 -21.71 -3.99
N GLN A 72 3.75 -20.72 -3.11
CA GLN A 72 2.75 -20.78 -2.04
C GLN A 72 1.31 -20.77 -2.59
N ALA A 73 1.09 -20.13 -3.74
CA ALA A 73 -0.19 -20.13 -4.45
C ALA A 73 -0.46 -21.41 -5.26
N GLY A 74 0.44 -22.42 -5.21
CA GLY A 74 0.30 -23.67 -5.97
C GLY A 74 0.89 -23.63 -7.39
N GLU A 75 1.50 -22.51 -7.78
CA GLU A 75 2.20 -22.31 -9.04
C GLU A 75 3.71 -22.52 -8.83
N ALA A 76 4.11 -23.73 -8.43
CA ALA A 76 5.50 -24.02 -8.10
C ALA A 76 6.40 -24.14 -9.35
N GLY A 77 7.72 -24.05 -9.14
CA GLY A 77 8.73 -24.30 -10.17
C GLY A 77 9.25 -23.06 -10.89
N TYR A 78 8.60 -21.90 -10.71
CA TYR A 78 9.10 -20.64 -11.27
C TYR A 78 10.39 -20.18 -10.60
N LYS A 79 11.37 -19.78 -11.41
CA LYS A 79 12.62 -19.14 -10.99
C LYS A 79 12.89 -17.92 -11.84
N LEU A 80 13.39 -16.85 -11.22
CA LEU A 80 13.83 -15.66 -11.94
C LEU A 80 14.87 -16.03 -13.00
N VAL A 81 14.73 -15.48 -14.20
CA VAL A 81 15.66 -15.62 -15.33
C VAL A 81 16.43 -14.31 -15.47
N PRO A 82 17.69 -14.24 -14.99
CA PRO A 82 18.45 -12.98 -14.99
C PRO A 82 18.61 -12.38 -16.39
N ASP A 83 18.89 -13.20 -17.40
CA ASP A 83 19.13 -12.74 -18.78
C ASP A 83 17.88 -12.14 -19.45
N LEU A 84 16.70 -12.41 -18.89
CA LEU A 84 15.41 -11.87 -19.37
C LEU A 84 14.80 -10.87 -18.39
N SER A 85 15.57 -10.44 -17.37
CA SER A 85 15.13 -9.51 -16.35
C SER A 85 15.96 -8.23 -16.43
N ILE A 86 15.32 -7.10 -16.72
CA ILE A 86 15.98 -5.88 -17.18
C ILE A 86 15.33 -4.68 -16.49
N ALA A 87 16.15 -3.79 -15.92
CA ALA A 87 15.68 -2.49 -15.45
C ALA A 87 15.34 -1.60 -16.64
N ASP A 88 14.25 -0.83 -16.58
CA ASP A 88 13.84 0.08 -17.65
C ASP A 88 14.12 1.54 -17.27
N PRO A 89 15.22 2.14 -17.79
CA PRO A 89 15.52 3.55 -17.52
C PRO A 89 14.49 4.51 -18.14
N GLY A 90 13.77 4.10 -19.18
CA GLY A 90 12.73 4.90 -19.83
C GLY A 90 11.47 5.05 -18.99
N ALA A 91 11.26 4.16 -18.02
CA ALA A 91 10.13 4.17 -17.11
C ALA A 91 10.40 4.98 -15.82
N VAL A 92 11.58 5.59 -15.68
CA VAL A 92 11.93 6.38 -14.48
C VAL A 92 11.03 7.60 -14.38
N LYS A 93 10.37 7.76 -13.23
CA LYS A 93 9.59 8.96 -12.91
C LYS A 93 10.18 9.68 -11.72
N VAL A 94 10.24 11.00 -11.83
CA VAL A 94 10.75 11.89 -10.80
C VAL A 94 9.60 12.77 -10.33
N PHE A 95 9.14 12.52 -9.11
CA PHE A 95 8.14 13.35 -8.44
C PHE A 95 8.79 14.17 -7.34
N PRO A 96 8.12 15.21 -6.80
CA PRO A 96 8.69 16.02 -5.73
C PRO A 96 9.08 15.24 -4.47
N GLU A 97 8.35 14.16 -4.14
CA GLU A 97 8.52 13.41 -2.88
C GLU A 97 8.87 11.93 -3.09
N ASN A 98 9.01 11.46 -4.34
CA ASN A 98 9.45 10.09 -4.63
C ASN A 98 10.09 9.94 -6.01
N LEU A 99 10.93 8.93 -6.14
CA LEU A 99 11.43 8.40 -7.41
C LEU A 99 10.78 7.05 -7.67
N GLU A 100 10.36 6.81 -8.90
CA GLU A 100 9.88 5.50 -9.34
C GLU A 100 10.82 4.92 -10.37
N PHE A 101 11.10 3.63 -10.21
CA PHE A 101 11.85 2.82 -11.16
C PHE A 101 11.02 1.59 -11.53
N GLU A 102 11.20 1.08 -12.75
CA GLU A 102 10.54 -0.15 -13.20
C GLU A 102 11.61 -1.16 -13.63
N ALA A 103 11.33 -2.44 -13.38
CA ALA A 103 12.10 -3.54 -13.90
C ALA A 103 11.17 -4.63 -14.40
N ARG A 104 11.48 -5.12 -15.60
CA ARG A 104 10.94 -6.37 -16.10
C ARG A 104 11.61 -7.51 -15.38
N GLN A 105 10.81 -8.39 -14.78
CA GLN A 105 11.29 -9.61 -14.14
C GLN A 105 10.62 -10.80 -14.79
N THR A 106 11.41 -11.66 -15.43
CA THR A 106 10.92 -12.86 -16.12
C THR A 106 11.22 -14.09 -15.29
N TYR A 107 10.25 -14.98 -15.16
CA TYR A 107 10.33 -16.21 -14.39
C TYR A 107 10.02 -17.42 -15.27
N ALA A 108 10.82 -18.48 -15.16
CA ALA A 108 10.67 -19.70 -15.93
C ALA A 108 10.29 -20.91 -15.07
N SER A 109 9.38 -21.75 -15.58
CA SER A 109 9.02 -23.05 -14.99
C SER A 109 8.82 -24.11 -16.07
N ASP A 110 9.35 -25.32 -15.85
CA ASP A 110 9.09 -26.47 -16.72
C ASP A 110 7.71 -27.09 -16.47
N THR A 111 7.12 -26.80 -15.30
CA THR A 111 5.85 -27.38 -14.83
C THR A 111 4.88 -26.27 -14.45
N PRO A 112 4.44 -25.42 -15.39
CA PRO A 112 3.51 -24.35 -15.06
C PRO A 112 2.18 -24.92 -14.59
N GLY A 113 1.60 -24.33 -13.55
CA GLY A 113 0.32 -24.71 -12.99
C GLY A 113 -0.86 -24.19 -13.81
N PRO A 114 -2.09 -24.56 -13.41
CA PRO A 114 -3.30 -24.31 -14.18
C PRO A 114 -3.65 -22.82 -14.31
N GLU A 115 -3.39 -22.00 -13.30
CA GLU A 115 -3.79 -20.58 -13.31
C GLU A 115 -2.91 -19.81 -14.30
N VAL A 116 -1.60 -20.07 -14.31
CA VAL A 116 -0.70 -19.43 -15.27
C VAL A 116 -0.98 -19.92 -16.69
N ARG A 117 -1.25 -21.22 -16.90
CA ARG A 117 -1.68 -21.77 -18.21
C ARG A 117 -2.93 -21.11 -18.76
N ASN A 118 -3.80 -20.60 -17.90
CA ASN A 118 -5.04 -19.95 -18.31
C ASN A 118 -4.84 -18.51 -18.80
N ILE A 119 -3.79 -17.81 -18.34
CA ILE A 119 -3.64 -16.35 -18.58
C ILE A 119 -2.39 -15.97 -19.38
N ALA A 120 -1.34 -16.79 -19.37
CA ALA A 120 -0.06 -16.47 -20.01
C ALA A 120 0.00 -17.02 -21.45
N PRO A 121 0.50 -16.23 -22.43
CA PRO A 121 0.69 -16.71 -23.81
C PRO A 121 1.66 -17.90 -23.92
N ASP A 122 2.79 -17.84 -23.20
CA ASP A 122 3.65 -18.99 -22.93
C ASP A 122 3.69 -19.20 -21.41
N PRO A 123 3.03 -20.23 -20.88
CA PRO A 123 2.97 -20.41 -19.44
C PRO A 123 4.30 -20.85 -18.84
N LYS A 124 5.28 -21.29 -19.63
CA LYS A 124 6.62 -21.60 -19.11
C LYS A 124 7.44 -20.36 -18.80
N LEU A 125 7.06 -19.20 -19.33
CA LEU A 125 7.77 -17.93 -19.18
C LEU A 125 6.78 -16.81 -18.87
N ILE A 126 6.78 -16.34 -17.63
CA ILE A 126 5.94 -15.21 -17.21
C ILE A 126 6.78 -14.00 -16.85
N THR A 127 6.30 -12.82 -17.22
CA THR A 127 7.00 -11.56 -16.99
C THR A 127 6.12 -10.63 -16.17
N PHE A 128 6.71 -10.01 -15.16
CA PHE A 128 6.08 -8.99 -14.33
C PHE A 128 6.83 -7.67 -14.49
N GLU A 129 6.06 -6.57 -14.56
CA GLU A 129 6.60 -5.23 -14.34
C GLU A 129 6.63 -4.98 -12.82
N VAL A 130 7.83 -4.87 -12.27
CA VAL A 130 8.06 -4.64 -10.84
C VAL A 130 8.53 -3.21 -10.63
N ARG A 131 7.75 -2.45 -9.87
CA ARG A 131 8.05 -1.04 -9.57
C ARG A 131 8.73 -0.90 -8.22
N HIS A 132 9.71 -0.02 -8.17
CA HIS A 132 10.45 0.36 -6.97
C HIS A 132 10.23 1.84 -6.70
N SER A 133 9.67 2.14 -5.53
CA SER A 133 9.43 3.50 -5.07
C SER A 133 10.45 3.88 -4.02
N LEU A 134 11.27 4.90 -4.29
CA LEU A 134 12.11 5.55 -3.28
C LEU A 134 11.39 6.80 -2.79
N VAL A 135 10.78 6.69 -1.63
CA VAL A 135 9.93 7.73 -1.04
C VAL A 135 10.74 8.58 -0.06
N LYS A 136 10.60 9.90 -0.17
CA LYS A 136 11.18 10.84 0.79
C LYS A 136 10.54 10.61 2.16
N LEU A 137 11.36 10.53 3.20
CA LEU A 137 10.89 10.38 4.57
C LEU A 137 10.08 11.61 5.01
N PRO A 138 9.01 11.44 5.81
CA PRO A 138 8.24 12.56 6.35
C PRO A 138 9.11 13.52 7.16
N GLU A 139 8.77 14.81 7.07
CA GLU A 139 9.38 15.85 7.90
C GLU A 139 9.11 15.59 9.40
N PRO A 140 10.01 16.04 10.30
CA PRO A 140 9.82 15.93 11.74
C PRO A 140 8.51 16.58 12.24
N GLY A 141 8.12 16.26 13.48
CA GLY A 141 6.97 16.89 14.15
C GLY A 141 5.69 16.05 14.19
N TYR A 142 5.66 14.88 13.54
CA TYR A 142 4.60 13.91 13.81
C TYR A 142 4.71 13.39 15.25
N GLN A 143 3.57 13.30 15.93
CA GLN A 143 3.49 12.75 17.28
C GLN A 143 2.94 11.32 17.22
N PRO A 144 3.79 10.29 17.41
CA PRO A 144 3.35 8.90 17.51
C PRO A 144 2.31 8.78 18.62
N ARG A 145 1.29 7.95 18.38
CA ARG A 145 0.25 7.64 19.38
C ARG A 145 0.37 6.18 19.74
N LEU A 146 0.41 5.87 21.04
CA LEU A 146 0.34 4.47 21.48
C LEU A 146 -0.96 3.84 20.99
N PHE A 147 -0.84 2.62 20.48
CA PHE A 147 -1.95 1.83 20.00
C PHE A 147 -2.79 1.34 21.18
N ASP A 148 -4.10 1.52 21.08
CA ASP A 148 -5.07 0.95 22.00
C ASP A 148 -5.87 -0.13 21.27
N PRO A 149 -5.83 -1.39 21.73
CA PRO A 149 -6.49 -2.50 21.05
C PRO A 149 -8.01 -2.32 20.92
N ARG A 150 -8.63 -1.46 21.74
CA ARG A 150 -10.08 -1.17 21.67
C ARG A 150 -10.46 -0.33 20.44
N THR A 151 -9.48 0.26 19.75
CA THR A 151 -9.73 1.13 18.59
C THR A 151 -9.89 0.38 17.27
N GLY A 152 -9.58 -0.92 17.23
CA GLY A 152 -9.68 -1.73 16.01
C GLY A 152 -8.74 -1.31 14.88
N GLY A 153 -7.64 -0.62 15.19
CA GLY A 153 -6.66 -0.15 14.21
C GLY A 153 -5.51 -1.12 13.92
N PHE A 154 -4.73 -0.82 12.88
CA PHE A 154 -3.41 -1.40 12.69
C PHE A 154 -2.38 -0.71 13.57
N SER A 155 -1.30 -1.42 13.89
CA SER A 155 -0.19 -0.87 14.65
C SER A 155 1.17 -1.26 14.11
N THR A 156 2.14 -0.37 14.31
CA THR A 156 3.57 -0.63 14.13
C THR A 156 4.16 -0.99 15.49
N MET A 157 4.63 -2.23 15.62
CA MET A 157 5.24 -2.72 16.85
C MET A 157 6.73 -2.39 16.89
N VAL A 158 7.20 -1.92 18.04
CA VAL A 158 8.61 -1.72 18.36
C VAL A 158 8.95 -2.34 19.71
N LEU A 159 10.22 -2.67 19.90
CA LEU A 159 10.81 -3.02 21.18
C LEU A 159 11.71 -1.85 21.57
N ASP A 160 11.28 -1.07 22.56
CA ASP A 160 11.97 0.12 23.05
C ASP A 160 12.73 -0.20 24.34
N TYR A 161 14.04 -0.45 24.21
CA TYR A 161 14.95 -0.77 25.32
C TYR A 161 15.23 0.42 26.23
N ALA A 162 14.74 1.61 25.90
CA ALA A 162 14.71 2.75 26.81
C ALA A 162 13.62 2.61 27.90
N ALA A 163 12.77 1.58 27.83
CA ALA A 163 11.74 1.32 28.83
C ALA A 163 12.38 1.02 30.21
N PRO A 164 11.91 1.65 31.30
CA PRO A 164 12.39 1.34 32.65
C PRO A 164 12.12 -0.12 33.04
N LEU A 165 12.90 -0.62 34.01
CA LEU A 165 12.64 -1.94 34.59
C LEU A 165 11.23 -1.99 35.20
N GLY A 166 10.47 -3.04 34.86
CA GLY A 166 9.08 -3.21 35.28
C GLY A 166 8.04 -2.65 34.30
N GLU A 167 8.48 -1.95 33.24
CA GLU A 167 7.61 -1.48 32.15
C GLU A 167 7.72 -2.38 30.91
N GLU A 168 6.72 -2.29 30.03
CA GLU A 168 6.70 -3.05 28.78
C GLU A 168 7.70 -2.47 27.76
N ILE A 169 8.67 -3.30 27.36
CA ILE A 169 9.58 -2.99 26.24
C ILE A 169 8.81 -3.01 24.91
N VAL A 170 7.81 -3.88 24.79
CA VAL A 170 6.98 -3.98 23.58
C VAL A 170 6.02 -2.81 23.54
N GLN A 171 6.25 -1.89 22.63
CA GLN A 171 5.34 -0.78 22.36
C GLN A 171 4.72 -0.92 20.99
N ARG A 172 3.52 -0.36 20.82
CA ARG A 172 2.81 -0.33 19.55
C ARG A 172 2.37 1.09 19.28
N TYR A 173 2.65 1.60 18.09
CA TYR A 173 2.10 2.88 17.64
C TYR A 173 0.93 2.64 16.70
N ALA A 174 -0.15 3.39 16.89
CA ALA A 174 -1.29 3.36 15.99
C ALA A 174 -0.87 3.89 14.61
N ASN A 175 -1.18 3.13 13.56
CA ASN A 175 -0.94 3.57 12.19
C ASN A 175 -2.03 4.56 11.80
N ARG A 176 -1.67 5.82 11.55
CA ARG A 176 -2.65 6.86 11.18
C ARG A 176 -2.03 7.96 10.34
N PHE A 177 -2.85 8.64 9.57
CA PHE A 177 -2.45 9.88 8.90
C PHE A 177 -2.18 11.00 9.92
N ARG A 178 -1.24 11.90 9.58
CA ARG A 178 -1.08 13.17 10.27
C ARG A 178 -2.29 14.06 10.00
N LEU A 179 -3.05 14.33 11.05
CA LEU A 179 -4.22 15.19 10.99
C LEU A 179 -4.20 16.20 12.13
N GLU A 180 -4.17 17.48 11.77
CA GLU A 180 -4.07 18.60 12.69
C GLU A 180 -5.17 19.61 12.36
N LYS A 181 -5.90 20.04 13.39
CA LYS A 181 -6.83 21.15 13.30
C LYS A 181 -6.07 22.46 13.06
N THR A 182 -6.70 23.40 12.37
CA THR A 182 -6.19 24.77 12.26
C THR A 182 -6.28 25.48 13.61
N ASP A 183 -7.34 25.24 14.38
CA ASP A 183 -7.44 25.59 15.80
C ASP A 183 -7.38 24.31 16.67
N PRO A 184 -6.26 24.04 17.35
CA PRO A 184 -6.10 22.83 18.16
C PRO A 184 -6.96 22.82 19.43
N THR A 185 -7.49 23.97 19.85
CA THR A 185 -8.30 24.11 21.08
C THR A 185 -9.80 23.96 20.83
N ALA A 186 -10.23 24.16 19.58
CA ALA A 186 -11.64 24.06 19.23
C ALA A 186 -12.13 22.61 19.15
N ALA A 187 -13.35 22.37 19.65
CA ALA A 187 -14.01 21.06 19.58
C ALA A 187 -14.21 20.61 18.13
N ARG A 188 -14.52 21.54 17.22
CA ARG A 188 -14.57 21.36 15.77
C ARG A 188 -13.73 22.42 15.07
N SER A 189 -12.99 22.04 14.03
CA SER A 189 -12.17 22.96 13.26
C SER A 189 -11.79 22.35 11.91
N PRO A 190 -11.59 23.18 10.86
CA PRO A 190 -10.91 22.73 9.64
C PRO A 190 -9.54 22.13 9.92
N VAL A 191 -9.02 21.36 8.98
CA VAL A 191 -7.67 20.76 9.10
C VAL A 191 -6.64 21.47 8.24
N LYS A 192 -5.39 21.45 8.70
CA LYS A 192 -4.26 22.03 7.96
C LYS A 192 -4.01 21.31 6.63
N LYS A 193 -4.11 19.97 6.63
CA LYS A 193 -3.91 19.12 5.45
C LYS A 193 -5.00 18.03 5.41
N PRO A 194 -5.95 18.10 4.47
CA PRO A 194 -6.94 17.05 4.27
C PRO A 194 -6.31 15.75 3.76
N ILE A 195 -6.93 14.62 4.11
CA ILE A 195 -6.68 13.31 3.54
C ILE A 195 -7.56 13.20 2.30
N VAL A 196 -6.94 13.22 1.12
CA VAL A 196 -7.66 13.11 -0.15
C VAL A 196 -7.33 11.79 -0.84
N PHE A 197 -8.34 10.98 -1.08
CA PHE A 197 -8.26 9.78 -1.92
C PHE A 197 -8.76 10.08 -3.33
N TYR A 198 -8.07 9.52 -4.32
CA TYR A 198 -8.36 9.72 -5.73
C TYR A 198 -8.73 8.38 -6.39
N VAL A 199 -9.94 8.30 -6.94
CA VAL A 199 -10.40 7.16 -7.72
C VAL A 199 -9.81 7.23 -9.11
N ASP A 200 -9.23 6.10 -9.53
CA ASP A 200 -8.68 5.91 -10.87
C ASP A 200 -9.72 6.23 -11.97
N ARG A 201 -9.26 6.93 -12.99
CA ARG A 201 -10.08 7.29 -14.17
C ARG A 201 -10.43 6.06 -15.00
N ALA A 202 -9.64 4.99 -14.93
CA ALA A 202 -9.87 3.75 -15.66
C ALA A 202 -11.12 3.00 -15.19
N ALA A 203 -11.63 3.28 -13.98
CA ALA A 203 -12.93 2.77 -13.55
C ALA A 203 -14.04 3.29 -14.49
N PRO A 204 -14.84 2.42 -15.12
CA PRO A 204 -15.92 2.85 -16.00
C PRO A 204 -17.11 3.39 -15.21
N GLU A 205 -17.95 4.24 -15.81
CA GLU A 205 -19.27 4.52 -15.22
C GLU A 205 -20.21 3.33 -15.41
N PRO A 206 -21.16 3.07 -14.49
CA PRO A 206 -21.44 3.81 -13.25
C PRO A 206 -20.58 3.39 -12.03
N ILE A 207 -19.61 2.49 -12.23
CA ILE A 207 -18.76 1.96 -11.16
C ILE A 207 -17.94 3.07 -10.51
N ARG A 208 -17.30 3.94 -11.30
CA ARG A 208 -16.48 5.04 -10.78
C ARG A 208 -17.26 5.95 -9.84
N SER A 209 -18.48 6.34 -10.22
CA SER A 209 -19.38 7.11 -9.33
C SER A 209 -19.66 6.37 -8.03
N ALA A 210 -19.97 5.07 -8.08
CA ALA A 210 -20.19 4.25 -6.89
C ALA A 210 -18.94 4.14 -5.99
N LEU A 211 -17.74 4.07 -6.57
CA LEU A 211 -16.48 4.04 -5.80
C LEU A 211 -16.24 5.36 -5.06
N VAL A 212 -16.43 6.50 -5.74
CA VAL A 212 -16.30 7.83 -5.13
C VAL A 212 -17.30 7.99 -3.99
N GLU A 213 -18.57 7.66 -4.24
CA GLU A 213 -19.63 7.78 -3.24
C GLU A 213 -19.37 6.88 -2.03
N GLY A 214 -19.00 5.62 -2.26
CA GLY A 214 -18.71 4.64 -1.21
C GLY A 214 -17.56 5.06 -0.32
N ALA A 215 -16.42 5.43 -0.90
CA ALA A 215 -15.27 5.88 -0.12
C ALA A 215 -15.57 7.19 0.64
N SER A 216 -16.42 8.07 0.08
CA SER A 216 -16.81 9.34 0.72
C SER A 216 -17.61 9.14 2.02
N TRP A 217 -18.12 7.94 2.29
CA TRP A 217 -18.78 7.59 3.55
C TRP A 217 -17.92 7.96 4.78
N TRP A 218 -16.59 7.79 4.69
CA TRP A 218 -15.66 8.14 5.76
C TRP A 218 -15.66 9.62 6.15
N ASN A 219 -16.07 10.53 5.25
CA ASN A 219 -16.17 11.96 5.58
C ASN A 219 -17.12 12.21 6.77
N GLN A 220 -18.19 11.41 6.90
CA GLN A 220 -19.13 11.51 8.03
C GLN A 220 -18.43 11.23 9.37
N ALA A 221 -17.54 10.23 9.40
CA ALA A 221 -16.80 9.87 10.61
C ALA A 221 -15.78 10.95 11.02
N PHE A 222 -15.06 11.53 10.05
CA PHE A 222 -14.12 12.63 10.33
C PHE A 222 -14.84 13.91 10.77
N ASP A 223 -15.96 14.26 10.15
CA ASP A 223 -16.78 15.41 10.56
C ASP A 223 -17.35 15.23 11.97
N ALA A 224 -17.90 14.04 12.27
CA ALA A 224 -18.39 13.69 13.60
C ALA A 224 -17.28 13.72 14.67
N ALA A 225 -16.04 13.39 14.30
CA ALA A 225 -14.86 13.51 15.16
C ALA A 225 -14.37 14.97 15.32
N GLY A 226 -15.02 15.94 14.67
CA GLY A 226 -14.73 17.37 14.75
C GLY A 226 -13.59 17.84 13.84
N PHE A 227 -13.22 17.04 12.83
CA PHE A 227 -12.23 17.40 11.82
C PHE A 227 -12.94 17.82 10.52
N GLU A 228 -13.26 19.11 10.42
CA GLU A 228 -14.07 19.63 9.32
C GLU A 228 -13.29 19.60 8.00
N GLY A 229 -13.92 19.06 6.94
CA GLY A 229 -13.32 18.96 5.60
C GLY A 229 -12.08 18.06 5.52
N ALA A 230 -11.86 17.21 6.52
CA ALA A 230 -10.62 16.45 6.66
C ALA A 230 -10.48 15.27 5.73
N PHE A 231 -11.58 14.68 5.24
CA PHE A 231 -11.54 13.53 4.36
C PHE A 231 -12.32 13.81 3.08
N GLN A 232 -11.70 13.58 1.93
CA GLN A 232 -12.28 13.86 0.63
C GLN A 232 -11.98 12.73 -0.34
N VAL A 233 -12.93 12.45 -1.23
CA VAL A 233 -12.72 11.52 -2.35
C VAL A 233 -13.03 12.23 -3.65
N LYS A 234 -12.13 12.09 -4.61
CA LYS A 234 -12.21 12.75 -5.91
C LYS A 234 -11.85 11.76 -7.00
N VAL A 235 -12.15 12.07 -8.26
CA VAL A 235 -11.53 11.37 -9.39
C VAL A 235 -10.10 11.87 -9.55
N LEU A 236 -9.16 10.99 -9.88
CA LEU A 236 -7.77 11.37 -10.15
C LEU A 236 -7.75 12.45 -11.25
N PRO A 237 -7.10 13.62 -11.01
CA PRO A 237 -7.02 14.69 -12.00
C PRO A 237 -6.35 14.21 -13.29
N GLU A 238 -6.74 14.81 -14.41
CA GLU A 238 -6.05 14.57 -15.68
C GLU A 238 -4.58 15.02 -15.58
N GLY A 239 -3.66 14.22 -16.10
CA GLY A 239 -2.22 14.46 -16.02
C GLY A 239 -1.57 14.12 -14.68
N ALA A 240 -2.34 13.81 -13.63
CA ALA A 240 -1.78 13.28 -12.38
C ALA A 240 -1.40 11.81 -12.54
N ASP A 241 -0.23 11.43 -12.02
CA ASP A 241 0.24 10.05 -12.06
C ASP A 241 -0.09 9.32 -10.75
N PRO A 242 -0.73 8.14 -10.77
CA PRO A 242 -1.07 7.41 -9.55
C PRO A 242 0.15 6.95 -8.74
N LEU A 243 1.35 6.94 -9.34
CA LEU A 243 2.59 6.60 -8.67
C LEU A 243 3.20 7.78 -7.88
N ASP A 244 2.76 9.02 -8.10
CA ASP A 244 3.17 10.13 -7.26
C ASP A 244 2.65 9.90 -5.82
N ILE A 245 3.57 9.90 -4.85
CA ILE A 245 3.26 9.55 -3.46
C ILE A 245 2.28 10.55 -2.82
N ARG A 246 2.16 11.76 -3.37
CA ARG A 246 1.27 12.81 -2.86
C ARG A 246 -0.21 12.50 -3.07
N TYR A 247 -0.55 11.52 -3.91
CA TYR A 247 -1.92 11.07 -4.13
C TYR A 247 -2.14 9.73 -3.40
N ASN A 248 -3.15 9.68 -2.52
CA ASN A 248 -3.71 8.41 -2.08
C ASN A 248 -4.65 7.92 -3.19
N VAL A 249 -4.50 6.68 -3.65
CA VAL A 249 -5.18 6.23 -4.87
C VAL A 249 -6.04 5.00 -4.62
N ILE A 250 -7.23 5.00 -5.22
CA ILE A 250 -8.11 3.85 -5.36
C ILE A 250 -8.01 3.36 -6.81
N ASN A 251 -7.16 2.36 -7.02
CA ASN A 251 -6.84 1.79 -8.33
C ASN A 251 -7.94 0.83 -8.78
N TRP A 252 -8.26 0.86 -10.07
CA TRP A 252 -9.16 -0.09 -10.71
C TRP A 252 -8.35 -1.10 -11.52
N VAL A 253 -8.48 -2.39 -11.22
CA VAL A 253 -7.70 -3.44 -11.88
C VAL A 253 -8.57 -4.54 -12.46
N ASP A 254 -8.33 -4.89 -13.72
CA ASP A 254 -8.98 -6.02 -14.38
C ASP A 254 -8.30 -7.34 -14.01
N ARG A 255 -9.10 -8.40 -13.91
CA ARG A 255 -8.61 -9.75 -13.55
C ARG A 255 -9.37 -10.82 -14.33
N ALA A 256 -8.67 -11.88 -14.74
CA ALA A 256 -9.27 -13.04 -15.40
C ALA A 256 -9.99 -13.98 -14.41
N THR A 257 -9.44 -14.13 -13.21
CA THR A 257 -10.03 -14.94 -12.12
C THR A 257 -10.31 -14.09 -10.88
N ARG A 258 -11.05 -14.66 -9.92
CA ARG A 258 -11.43 -13.94 -8.71
C ARG A 258 -10.18 -13.61 -7.91
N GLY A 259 -9.79 -12.34 -7.91
CA GLY A 259 -8.78 -11.79 -7.01
C GLY A 259 -9.41 -11.08 -5.83
N TRP A 260 -8.57 -10.81 -4.83
CA TRP A 260 -8.93 -9.98 -3.69
C TRP A 260 -8.79 -8.50 -4.04
N SER A 261 -9.64 -7.69 -3.43
CA SER A 261 -9.37 -6.26 -3.26
C SER A 261 -8.51 -6.08 -2.02
N TYR A 262 -7.70 -5.02 -2.00
CA TYR A 262 -6.82 -4.72 -0.89
C TYR A 262 -6.76 -3.22 -0.64
N GLY A 263 -7.02 -2.80 0.59
CA GLY A 263 -6.57 -1.54 1.13
C GLY A 263 -5.25 -1.71 1.87
N GLN A 264 -4.26 -0.89 1.52
CA GLN A 264 -2.93 -0.89 2.11
C GLN A 264 -2.48 0.54 2.41
N ALA A 265 -1.50 0.66 3.28
CA ALA A 265 -0.87 1.92 3.61
C ALA A 265 0.65 1.78 3.54
N VAL A 266 1.31 2.78 2.98
CA VAL A 266 2.74 3.01 3.21
C VAL A 266 2.84 3.73 4.55
N VAL A 267 3.56 3.15 5.50
CA VAL A 267 3.68 3.63 6.87
C VAL A 267 5.14 3.88 7.18
N ASP A 268 5.45 5.03 7.78
CA ASP A 268 6.77 5.27 8.35
C ASP A 268 6.98 4.32 9.56
N PRO A 269 7.88 3.33 9.47
CA PRO A 269 8.07 2.33 10.52
C PRO A 269 8.66 2.94 11.81
N ARG A 270 9.16 4.18 11.76
CA ARG A 270 9.72 4.87 12.91
C ARG A 270 8.64 5.47 13.80
N THR A 271 7.51 5.86 13.22
CA THR A 271 6.50 6.69 13.88
C THR A 271 5.07 6.14 13.83
N GLY A 272 4.76 5.24 12.89
CA GLY A 272 3.39 4.83 12.58
C GLY A 272 2.61 5.88 11.77
N GLU A 273 3.28 6.90 11.21
CA GLU A 273 2.62 7.85 10.30
C GLU A 273 2.29 7.16 8.97
N ILE A 274 1.03 7.18 8.56
CA ILE A 274 0.62 6.77 7.20
C ILE A 274 1.00 7.90 6.25
N VAL A 275 1.84 7.58 5.25
CA VAL A 275 2.31 8.54 4.23
C VAL A 275 1.52 8.45 2.94
N LYS A 276 1.01 7.26 2.59
CA LYS A 276 0.12 7.04 1.44
C LYS A 276 -0.85 5.90 1.73
N GLY A 277 -2.12 6.11 1.43
CA GLY A 277 -3.12 5.07 1.26
C GLY A 277 -3.13 4.57 -0.18
N SER A 278 -3.17 3.25 -0.36
CA SER A 278 -3.21 2.60 -1.67
C SER A 278 -4.25 1.49 -1.65
N VAL A 279 -5.29 1.67 -2.44
CA VAL A 279 -6.37 0.69 -2.59
C VAL A 279 -6.29 0.08 -3.99
N LEU A 280 -6.52 -1.23 -4.10
CA LEU A 280 -6.74 -1.93 -5.36
C LEU A 280 -8.10 -2.61 -5.34
N LEU A 281 -8.97 -2.26 -6.29
CA LEU A 281 -10.31 -2.82 -6.45
C LEU A 281 -10.39 -3.64 -7.74
N GLY A 282 -10.77 -4.91 -7.62
CA GLY A 282 -10.84 -5.84 -8.75
C GLY A 282 -12.16 -5.79 -9.53
N ALA A 283 -12.07 -5.66 -10.85
CA ALA A 283 -13.22 -5.54 -11.75
C ALA A 283 -14.08 -6.80 -11.90
N LEU A 284 -13.49 -8.00 -11.74
CA LEU A 284 -14.23 -9.25 -11.92
C LEU A 284 -15.23 -9.50 -10.78
N ARG A 285 -14.94 -9.00 -9.57
CA ARG A 285 -15.73 -9.30 -8.37
C ARG A 285 -17.20 -8.92 -8.55
N VAL A 286 -17.45 -7.71 -9.08
CA VAL A 286 -18.82 -7.24 -9.31
C VAL A 286 -19.56 -8.07 -10.36
N ARG A 287 -18.87 -8.57 -11.40
CA ARG A 287 -19.49 -9.43 -12.42
C ARG A 287 -19.92 -10.77 -11.83
N GLN A 288 -19.10 -11.34 -10.95
CA GLN A 288 -19.46 -12.57 -10.24
C GLN A 288 -20.63 -12.34 -9.27
N ASP A 289 -20.61 -11.24 -8.53
CA ASP A 289 -21.71 -10.89 -7.61
C ASP A 289 -23.02 -10.68 -8.40
N MET A 290 -22.97 -10.07 -9.59
CA MET A 290 -24.12 -9.97 -10.49
C MET A 290 -24.69 -11.34 -10.86
N LEU A 291 -23.86 -12.30 -11.28
CA LEU A 291 -24.32 -13.65 -11.62
C LEU A 291 -25.04 -14.34 -10.45
N ILE A 292 -24.56 -14.11 -9.21
CA ILE A 292 -25.22 -14.62 -8.01
C ILE A 292 -26.60 -13.96 -7.83
N PHE A 293 -26.67 -12.63 -7.93
CA PHE A 293 -27.93 -11.90 -7.80
C PHE A 293 -28.93 -12.28 -8.90
N GLU A 294 -28.48 -12.38 -10.15
CA GLU A 294 -29.29 -12.86 -11.27
C GLU A 294 -29.84 -14.27 -11.04
N GLY A 295 -29.03 -15.17 -10.45
CA GLY A 295 -29.48 -16.51 -10.07
C GLY A 295 -30.57 -16.51 -8.98
N LEU A 296 -30.59 -15.49 -8.12
CA LEU A 296 -31.57 -15.37 -7.02
C LEU A 296 -32.88 -14.70 -7.47
N VAL A 297 -32.81 -13.62 -8.24
CA VAL A 297 -33.99 -12.79 -8.57
C VAL A 297 -34.37 -12.78 -10.06
N GLY A 298 -33.52 -13.36 -10.91
CA GLY A 298 -33.68 -13.47 -12.36
C GLY A 298 -33.02 -12.32 -13.14
N ALA A 299 -32.25 -12.66 -14.17
CA ALA A 299 -31.56 -11.68 -15.04
C ALA A 299 -32.49 -10.70 -15.77
N HIS A 300 -33.77 -11.05 -15.96
CA HIS A 300 -34.78 -10.15 -16.53
C HIS A 300 -35.03 -8.89 -15.67
N ARG A 301 -34.54 -8.86 -14.42
CA ARG A 301 -34.64 -7.71 -13.52
C ARG A 301 -33.50 -6.70 -13.68
N ASN A 302 -32.49 -7.00 -14.47
CA ASN A 302 -31.37 -6.11 -14.72
C ASN A 302 -31.84 -4.77 -15.29
N GLY A 303 -31.43 -3.67 -14.67
CA GLY A 303 -31.72 -2.32 -15.12
C GLY A 303 -33.17 -1.88 -14.89
N THR A 304 -33.96 -2.65 -14.12
CA THR A 304 -35.34 -2.25 -13.77
C THR A 304 -35.39 -1.09 -12.77
N GLY A 305 -34.29 -0.80 -12.07
CA GLY A 305 -34.22 0.23 -11.04
C GLY A 305 -35.01 -0.09 -9.76
N GLY A 306 -35.65 -1.26 -9.71
CA GLY A 306 -36.43 -1.72 -8.55
C GLY A 306 -35.54 -2.29 -7.44
N PRO A 307 -36.13 -2.63 -6.27
CA PRO A 307 -35.39 -3.18 -5.12
C PRO A 307 -34.70 -4.53 -5.41
N ASN A 308 -35.13 -5.24 -6.46
CA ASN A 308 -34.56 -6.51 -6.91
C ASN A 308 -33.78 -6.37 -8.22
N ASP A 309 -33.29 -5.18 -8.57
CA ASP A 309 -32.40 -4.99 -9.73
C ASP A 309 -30.96 -5.41 -9.35
N PRO A 310 -30.41 -6.48 -9.97
CA PRO A 310 -29.04 -6.91 -9.71
C PRO A 310 -27.99 -5.81 -9.91
N ILE A 311 -28.21 -4.88 -10.85
CA ILE A 311 -27.29 -3.76 -11.10
C ILE A 311 -27.24 -2.83 -9.88
N GLN A 312 -28.38 -2.50 -9.27
CA GLN A 312 -28.44 -1.62 -8.11
C GLN A 312 -27.75 -2.24 -6.89
N VAL A 313 -27.97 -3.53 -6.63
CA VAL A 313 -27.32 -4.25 -5.54
C VAL A 313 -25.81 -4.35 -5.77
N SER A 314 -25.36 -4.58 -7.01
CA SER A 314 -23.94 -4.59 -7.36
C SER A 314 -23.27 -3.22 -7.17
N LEU A 315 -23.94 -2.11 -7.50
CA LEU A 315 -23.43 -0.77 -7.21
C LEU A 315 -23.39 -0.47 -5.71
N ALA A 316 -24.40 -0.91 -4.95
CA ALA A 316 -24.37 -0.83 -3.49
C ALA A 316 -23.20 -1.64 -2.90
N ARG A 317 -22.92 -2.83 -3.45
CA ARG A 317 -21.78 -3.65 -3.04
C ARG A 317 -20.44 -2.99 -3.33
N LEU A 318 -20.31 -2.31 -4.47
CA LEU A 318 -19.12 -1.53 -4.84
C LEU A 318 -18.91 -0.33 -3.91
N ARG A 319 -19.98 0.38 -3.53
CA ARG A 319 -19.90 1.46 -2.52
C ARG A 319 -19.36 0.93 -1.19
N GLN A 320 -19.93 -0.17 -0.70
CA GLN A 320 -19.48 -0.81 0.54
C GLN A 320 -18.03 -1.27 0.43
N LEU A 321 -17.64 -1.88 -0.69
CA LEU A 321 -16.27 -2.34 -0.90
C LEU A 321 -15.27 -1.18 -0.91
N SER A 322 -15.61 -0.08 -1.59
CA SER A 322 -14.79 1.14 -1.60
C SER A 322 -14.59 1.69 -0.19
N ALA A 323 -15.66 1.80 0.59
CA ALA A 323 -15.60 2.21 2.00
C ALA A 323 -14.72 1.26 2.83
N HIS A 324 -14.88 -0.05 2.65
CA HIS A 324 -14.15 -1.09 3.36
C HIS A 324 -12.64 -1.00 3.12
N GLU A 325 -12.19 -1.01 1.87
CA GLU A 325 -10.77 -1.02 1.55
C GLU A 325 -10.09 0.32 1.86
N VAL A 326 -10.81 1.44 1.71
CA VAL A 326 -10.32 2.74 2.18
C VAL A 326 -10.14 2.74 3.70
N GLY A 327 -11.02 2.06 4.44
CA GLY A 327 -10.90 1.86 5.89
C GLY A 327 -9.55 1.27 6.30
N HIS A 328 -9.10 0.23 5.59
CA HIS A 328 -7.76 -0.35 5.80
C HIS A 328 -6.64 0.65 5.49
N SER A 329 -6.79 1.41 4.40
CA SER A 329 -5.79 2.37 3.94
C SER A 329 -5.66 3.60 4.85
N ILE A 330 -6.68 3.90 5.66
CA ILE A 330 -6.64 4.96 6.70
C ILE A 330 -6.25 4.44 8.09
N GLY A 331 -5.96 3.14 8.22
CA GLY A 331 -5.37 2.56 9.43
C GLY A 331 -6.29 1.66 10.26
N PHE A 332 -7.50 1.32 9.79
CA PHE A 332 -8.40 0.41 10.51
C PHE A 332 -8.27 -1.04 10.07
N ALA A 333 -8.24 -1.96 11.03
CA ALA A 333 -8.28 -3.39 10.75
C ALA A 333 -9.72 -3.85 10.44
N HIS A 334 -9.89 -5.12 10.09
CA HIS A 334 -11.21 -5.73 9.96
C HIS A 334 -11.99 -5.61 11.28
N ASN A 335 -13.22 -5.12 11.21
CA ASN A 335 -14.10 -5.05 12.38
C ASN A 335 -14.74 -6.42 12.66
N PHE A 336 -13.95 -7.35 13.19
CA PHE A 336 -14.44 -8.69 13.56
C PHE A 336 -15.49 -8.64 14.67
N ALA A 337 -15.46 -7.62 15.54
CA ALA A 337 -16.43 -7.47 16.62
C ALA A 337 -17.85 -7.19 16.09
N ALA A 338 -18.01 -6.47 14.99
CA ALA A 338 -19.31 -6.28 14.35
C ALA A 338 -19.80 -7.49 13.54
N SER A 339 -19.00 -8.55 13.45
CA SER A 339 -19.36 -9.81 12.78
C SER A 339 -19.92 -10.85 13.76
N THR A 340 -20.03 -10.54 15.05
CA THR A 340 -20.81 -11.37 15.97
C THR A 340 -22.28 -11.21 15.60
N GLN A 341 -22.90 -12.28 15.12
CA GLN A 341 -24.35 -12.31 15.00
C GLN A 341 -24.91 -12.34 16.43
N ASP A 342 -25.67 -11.33 16.79
CA ASP A 342 -26.65 -11.43 17.87
C ASP A 342 -27.96 -12.02 17.31
#